data_AF-X1V771-F1
#
_entry.id   AF-X1V771-F1
#
_cell.length_a   1.000
_cell.length_b   1.000
_cell.length_c   1.000
_cell.angle_alpha   90.00
_cell.angle_beta   90.00
_cell.angle_gamma   90.00
#
_symmetry.space_group_name_H-M   'P 1'
#
loop_
_entity.id
_entity.type
_entity.pdbx_description
1 polymer ?
#
loop_
_entity_poly.entity_id
_entity_poly.type
_entity_poly.pdbx_seq_one_letter_code
_entity_poly.pdbx_strand_id
1 'polypeptide(L)'
;MGFGGAGGAKTFLELTDTPSSYTGSSKKVSRVNAAEDQLEFGLPVFDVTKFFDGSLDTPTDKDWEFESPVPFTISIYLFFSPLIKNAFNQLEVYVIDQDTNFWKYNLKTKLWAELSSP
;
A
#
# COMPACT_ATOMS: atom_id res chain seq x y z
N MET A 1 52.10 27.22 6.50
CA MET A 1 51.36 26.03 6.04
C MET A 1 49.92 26.46 5.82
N GLY A 2 49.50 26.60 4.56
CA GLY A 2 48.14 27.02 4.24
C GLY A 2 47.22 25.80 4.25
N PHE A 3 46.31 25.73 5.22
CA PHE A 3 45.16 24.82 5.13
C PHE A 3 44.22 25.40 4.08
N GLY A 4 44.52 25.11 2.80
CA GLY A 4 43.61 25.40 1.70
C GLY A 4 42.35 24.60 1.95
N GLY A 5 41.34 25.25 2.53
CA GLY A 5 40.04 24.65 2.76
C GLY A 5 39.51 24.17 1.43
N ALA A 6 39.53 22.85 1.22
CA ALA A 6 38.77 22.24 0.14
C ALA A 6 37.31 22.61 0.43
N GLY A 7 36.83 23.65 -0.23
CA GLY A 7 35.45 24.10 -0.10
C GLY A 7 34.58 22.93 -0.49
N GLY A 8 33.84 22.39 0.48
CA GLY A 8 32.93 21.28 0.24
C GLY A 8 31.94 21.62 -0.88
N ALA A 9 31.40 20.58 -1.52
CA ALA A 9 30.40 20.72 -2.56
C ALA A 9 29.27 21.64 -2.08
N LYS A 10 28.98 22.69 -2.86
CA LYS A 10 27.97 23.70 -2.58
C LYS A 10 26.61 23.32 -3.16
N THR A 11 26.62 22.40 -4.13
CA THR A 11 25.42 21.91 -4.81
C THR A 11 25.50 20.40 -4.98
N PHE A 12 24.35 19.75 -5.17
CA PHE A 12 24.32 18.32 -5.50
C PHE A 12 25.10 18.02 -6.78
N LEU A 13 25.10 18.92 -7.78
CA LEU A 13 25.79 18.71 -9.06
C LEU A 13 27.33 18.68 -8.95
N GLU A 14 27.89 19.15 -7.83
CA GLU A 14 29.34 19.11 -7.55
C GLU A 14 29.79 17.79 -6.91
N LEU A 15 28.84 16.93 -6.50
CA LEU A 15 29.14 15.60 -5.94
C LEU A 15 29.40 14.58 -7.05
N THR A 16 30.46 13.80 -6.92
CA THR A 16 30.91 12.85 -7.94
C THR A 16 30.08 11.56 -8.02
N ASP A 17 29.30 11.27 -7.00
CA ASP A 17 28.41 10.11 -6.87
C ASP A 17 26.94 10.47 -7.17
N THR A 18 26.71 11.58 -7.89
CA THR A 18 25.37 12.05 -8.22
C THR A 18 25.26 12.41 -9.70
N PRO A 19 24.04 12.53 -10.25
CA PRO A 19 23.87 13.01 -11.62
C PRO A 19 24.34 14.47 -11.76
N SER A 20 25.16 14.74 -12.78
CA SER A 20 25.74 16.06 -13.07
C SER A 20 24.75 17.08 -13.68
N SER A 21 23.46 16.73 -13.76
CA SER A 21 22.41 17.61 -14.29
C SER A 21 21.02 17.30 -13.73
N TYR A 22 20.19 18.34 -13.61
CA TYR A 22 18.75 18.22 -13.32
C TYR A 22 17.88 18.05 -14.57
N THR A 23 18.43 18.22 -15.77
CA THR A 23 17.67 18.13 -17.03
C THR A 23 17.03 16.75 -17.17
N GLY A 24 15.71 16.70 -17.37
CA GLY A 24 14.95 15.44 -17.47
C GLY A 24 14.60 14.78 -16.12
N SER A 25 14.88 15.45 -15.00
CA SER A 25 14.66 14.93 -13.64
C SER A 25 13.56 15.69 -12.87
N SER A 26 12.68 16.39 -13.58
CA SER A 26 11.54 17.09 -12.98
C SER A 26 10.70 16.12 -12.14
N LYS A 27 10.42 16.49 -10.88
CA LYS A 27 9.63 15.74 -9.89
C LYS A 27 10.21 14.37 -9.45
N LYS A 28 11.46 14.09 -9.76
CA LYS A 28 12.16 12.90 -9.26
C LYS A 28 12.75 13.15 -7.87
N VAL A 29 12.99 12.08 -7.13
CA VAL A 29 13.71 12.10 -5.84
C VAL A 29 15.13 11.58 -6.04
N SER A 30 16.06 11.99 -5.17
CA SER A 30 17.37 11.34 -5.08
C SER A 30 17.23 10.02 -4.35
N ARG A 31 17.80 8.94 -4.89
CA ARG A 31 17.83 7.60 -4.30
C ARG A 31 19.14 6.89 -4.65
N VAL A 32 19.51 5.86 -3.90
CA VAL A 32 20.61 4.97 -4.26
C VAL A 32 20.24 4.22 -5.55
N ASN A 33 21.20 4.08 -6.46
CA ASN A 33 21.00 3.36 -7.71
C ASN A 33 20.97 1.84 -7.50
N ALA A 34 20.60 1.09 -8.55
CA ALA A 34 20.48 -0.37 -8.46
C ALA A 34 21.80 -1.11 -8.18
N ALA A 35 22.94 -0.49 -8.51
CA ALA A 35 24.27 -1.05 -8.25
C ALA A 35 24.80 -0.72 -6.84
N GLU A 36 24.05 0.09 -6.07
CA GLU A 36 24.38 0.52 -4.72
C GLU A 36 25.70 1.29 -4.59
N ASP A 37 26.17 1.92 -5.67
CA ASP A 37 27.47 2.60 -5.72
C ASP A 37 27.36 4.13 -5.89
N GLN A 38 26.18 4.64 -6.26
CA GLN A 38 25.93 6.06 -6.53
C GLN A 38 24.48 6.44 -6.22
N LEU A 39 24.19 7.74 -6.26
CA LEU A 39 22.84 8.28 -6.26
C LEU A 39 22.34 8.51 -7.69
N GLU A 40 21.04 8.35 -7.87
CA GLU A 40 20.32 8.66 -9.10
C GLU A 40 19.05 9.49 -8.81
N PHE A 41 18.55 10.20 -9.82
CA PHE A 41 17.23 10.81 -9.77
C PHE A 41 16.20 9.84 -10.36
N GLY A 42 15.36 9.28 -9.48
CA GLY A 42 14.32 8.32 -9.84
C GLY A 42 12.94 8.77 -9.40
N LEU A 43 11.89 8.15 -9.93
CA LEU A 43 10.57 8.30 -9.33
C LEU A 43 10.58 7.65 -7.94
N PRO A 44 9.86 8.21 -6.95
CA PRO A 44 9.71 7.56 -5.67
C PRO A 44 9.02 6.21 -5.91
N VAL A 45 9.68 5.13 -5.48
CA VAL A 45 9.06 3.81 -5.41
C VAL A 45 8.33 3.78 -4.08
N PHE A 46 7.06 4.13 -4.13
CA PHE A 46 6.17 3.92 -3.00
C PHE A 46 5.76 2.45 -3.03
N ASP A 47 6.49 1.62 -2.28
CA ASP A 47 6.10 0.24 -2.01
C ASP A 47 4.98 0.21 -0.95
N VAL A 48 3.93 1.01 -1.19
CA VAL A 48 2.78 1.20 -0.28
C VAL A 48 1.71 0.14 -0.55
N THR A 49 1.90 -0.69 -1.58
CA THR A 49 0.96 -1.75 -1.94
C THR A 49 1.71 -3.06 -2.02
N LYS A 50 1.93 -3.70 -0.86
CA LYS A 50 2.11 -5.15 -0.84
C LYS A 50 0.78 -5.77 -1.25
N PHE A 51 0.61 -6.05 -2.54
CA PHE A 51 -0.43 -6.96 -2.97
C PHE A 51 0.03 -8.36 -2.57
N PHE A 52 -0.67 -8.98 -1.62
CA PHE A 52 -0.46 -10.39 -1.30
C PHE A 52 -0.93 -11.22 -2.50
N ASP A 53 -0.02 -11.51 -3.42
CA ASP A 53 -0.29 -12.22 -4.68
C ASP A 53 -0.14 -13.74 -4.58
N GLY A 54 0.17 -14.26 -3.39
CA GLY A 54 0.38 -15.68 -3.16
C GLY A 54 1.83 -16.15 -3.31
N SER A 55 2.74 -15.33 -3.86
CA SER A 55 4.04 -15.79 -4.38
C SER A 55 5.22 -15.59 -3.43
N LEU A 56 5.28 -14.49 -2.68
CA LEU A 56 6.49 -14.12 -1.90
C LEU A 56 6.21 -13.52 -0.52
N ASP A 57 4.97 -13.07 -0.25
CA ASP A 57 4.60 -12.38 0.99
C ASP A 57 3.35 -12.98 1.65
N THR A 58 2.85 -14.13 1.18
CA THR A 58 1.77 -14.85 1.87
C THR A 58 2.27 -15.17 3.28
N PRO A 59 1.62 -14.67 4.35
CA PRO A 59 2.07 -14.96 5.70
C PRO A 59 2.03 -16.48 5.89
N THR A 60 3.20 -17.10 6.04
CA THR A 60 3.35 -18.56 6.16
C THR A 60 2.70 -19.13 7.43
N ASP A 61 2.34 -18.25 8.36
CA ASP A 61 1.69 -18.57 9.64
C ASP A 61 0.20 -18.15 9.68
N LYS A 62 -0.37 -17.76 8.53
CA LYS A 62 -1.80 -17.49 8.39
C LYS A 62 -2.38 -18.48 7.41
N ASP A 63 -2.87 -19.59 7.94
CA ASP A 63 -3.73 -20.49 7.19
C ASP A 63 -4.89 -19.66 6.63
N TRP A 64 -5.17 -19.83 5.33
CA TRP A 64 -6.38 -19.29 4.74
C TRP A 64 -7.57 -19.97 5.41
N GLU A 65 -8.20 -19.26 6.34
CA GLU A 65 -9.45 -19.73 6.93
C GLU A 65 -10.58 -19.59 5.90
N PHE A 66 -11.34 -20.65 5.69
CA PHE A 66 -12.50 -20.60 4.81
C PHE A 66 -13.58 -19.72 5.44
N GLU A 67 -13.90 -18.60 4.80
CA GLU A 67 -14.97 -17.70 5.24
C GLU A 67 -16.32 -18.10 4.62
N SER A 68 -17.42 -17.80 5.32
CA SER A 68 -18.76 -17.99 4.77
C SER A 68 -18.92 -17.17 3.49
N PRO A 69 -19.35 -17.79 2.37
CA PRO A 69 -19.49 -17.08 1.10
C PRO A 69 -20.52 -15.96 1.18
N VAL A 70 -20.38 -14.96 0.32
CA VAL A 70 -21.35 -13.86 0.19
C VAL A 70 -22.75 -14.45 -0.10
N PRO A 71 -23.80 -14.05 0.65
CA PRO A 71 -25.11 -14.71 0.60
C PRO A 71 -26.00 -14.25 -0.57
N PHE A 72 -25.47 -13.44 -1.49
CA PHE A 72 -26.19 -12.91 -2.64
C PHE A 72 -25.34 -12.98 -3.91
N THR A 73 -26.00 -12.94 -5.07
CA THR A 73 -25.32 -12.89 -6.37
C THR A 73 -24.82 -11.49 -6.64
N ILE A 74 -23.52 -11.35 -6.89
CA ILE A 74 -22.89 -10.07 -7.22
C ILE A 74 -23.08 -9.79 -8.71
N SER A 75 -23.59 -8.61 -9.04
CA SER A 75 -23.86 -8.21 -10.43
C SER A 75 -22.63 -7.59 -11.13
N ILE A 76 -21.98 -6.59 -10.53
CA ILE A 76 -20.72 -6.02 -11.08
C ILE A 76 -19.80 -5.41 -10.01
N TYR A 77 -20.35 -4.56 -9.14
CA TYR A 77 -19.59 -3.84 -8.12
C TYR A 77 -19.98 -4.31 -6.74
N LEU A 78 -18.96 -4.56 -5.93
CA LEU A 78 -19.06 -4.91 -4.53
C LEU A 78 -18.18 -3.94 -3.74
N PHE A 79 -18.78 -3.25 -2.79
CA PHE A 79 -18.10 -2.26 -1.96
C PHE A 79 -18.01 -2.78 -0.53
N PHE A 80 -16.84 -2.61 0.08
CA PHE A 80 -16.59 -2.98 1.47
C PHE A 80 -16.31 -1.72 2.28
N SER A 81 -16.86 -1.63 3.49
CA SER A 81 -16.39 -0.66 4.46
C SER A 81 -15.00 -1.04 4.99
N PRO A 82 -14.31 -0.11 5.67
CA PRO A 82 -13.25 -0.48 6.60
C PRO A 82 -13.74 -1.47 7.66
N LEU A 83 -12.81 -2.11 8.36
CA LEU A 83 -13.12 -2.92 9.54
C LEU A 83 -13.55 -2.03 10.69
N ILE A 84 -14.76 -2.25 11.20
CA ILE A 84 -15.38 -1.47 12.27
C ILE A 84 -15.66 -2.38 13.46
N LYS A 85 -15.56 -1.86 14.68
CA LYS A 85 -15.90 -2.63 15.89
C LYS A 85 -17.37 -2.44 16.25
N ASN A 86 -18.06 -3.54 16.53
CA ASN A 86 -19.42 -3.50 17.09
C ASN A 86 -19.41 -3.22 18.60
N ALA A 87 -20.60 -3.15 19.22
CA ALA A 87 -20.77 -2.92 20.66
C ALA A 87 -20.10 -3.99 21.55
N PHE A 88 -19.80 -5.17 20.99
CA PHE A 88 -19.10 -6.26 21.66
C PHE A 88 -17.59 -6.29 21.35
N ASN A 89 -17.03 -5.23 20.76
CA ASN A 89 -15.62 -5.11 20.34
C ASN A 89 -15.20 -6.20 19.32
N GLN A 90 -16.14 -6.73 18.56
CA GLN A 90 -15.89 -7.66 17.46
C GLN A 90 -15.75 -6.88 16.15
N LEU A 91 -14.83 -7.30 15.27
CA LEU A 91 -14.66 -6.68 13.97
C LEU A 91 -15.79 -7.12 13.03
N GLU A 92 -16.40 -6.15 12.36
CA GLU A 92 -17.42 -6.32 11.33
C GLU A 92 -17.02 -5.52 10.09
N VAL A 93 -17.39 -6.03 8.91
CA VAL A 93 -17.30 -5.31 7.64
C VAL A 93 -18.70 -5.19 7.05
N TYR A 94 -19.05 -4.00 6.60
CA TYR A 94 -20.28 -3.74 5.86
C TYR A 94 -20.00 -3.93 4.38
N VAL A 95 -20.92 -4.59 3.69
CA VAL A 95 -20.79 -4.97 2.29
C VAL A 95 -22.06 -4.55 1.58
N ILE A 96 -21.92 -3.78 0.51
CA ILE A 96 -23.02 -3.34 -0.33
C ILE A 96 -22.68 -3.57 -1.80
N ASP A 97 -23.64 -4.03 -2.59
CA ASP A 97 -23.51 -4.06 -4.04
C ASP A 97 -24.29 -2.92 -4.72
N GLN A 98 -24.19 -2.84 -6.04
CA GLN A 98 -24.93 -1.83 -6.81
C GLN A 98 -26.46 -2.04 -6.81
N ASP A 99 -26.92 -3.27 -6.50
CA ASP A 99 -28.32 -3.68 -6.51
C ASP A 99 -28.95 -3.53 -5.11
N THR A 100 -28.27 -2.82 -4.21
CA THR A 100 -28.69 -2.47 -2.84
C THR A 100 -28.76 -3.65 -1.87
N ASN A 101 -28.14 -4.78 -2.19
CA ASN A 101 -27.91 -5.85 -1.22
C ASN A 101 -26.94 -5.33 -0.17
N PHE A 102 -27.46 -4.94 0.99
CA PHE A 102 -26.67 -4.39 2.07
C PHE A 102 -26.57 -5.39 3.21
N TRP A 103 -25.35 -5.80 3.52
CA TRP A 103 -25.07 -6.84 4.50
C TRP A 103 -23.94 -6.41 5.41
N LYS A 104 -23.81 -7.08 6.55
CA LYS A 104 -22.61 -7.04 7.36
C LYS A 104 -22.08 -8.45 7.62
N TYR A 105 -20.77 -8.56 7.71
CA TYR A 105 -20.06 -9.79 8.03
C TYR A 105 -19.27 -9.61 9.32
N ASN A 106 -19.45 -10.52 10.28
CA ASN A 106 -18.74 -10.50 11.55
C ASN A 106 -17.56 -11.47 11.51
N LEU A 107 -16.33 -10.96 11.67
CA LEU A 107 -15.10 -11.73 11.54
C LEU A 107 -14.87 -12.70 12.71
N LYS A 108 -15.57 -12.54 13.84
CA LYS A 108 -15.49 -13.47 14.97
C LYS A 108 -16.47 -14.62 14.81
N THR A 109 -17.72 -14.34 14.47
CA THR A 109 -18.76 -15.38 14.37
C THR A 109 -18.80 -16.03 13.00
N LYS A 110 -18.15 -15.43 11.99
CA LYS A 110 -18.14 -15.88 10.58
C LYS A 110 -19.54 -15.91 9.97
N LEU A 111 -20.43 -15.04 10.42
CA LEU A 111 -21.83 -14.97 9.99
C LEU A 111 -22.12 -13.67 9.25
N TRP A 112 -22.99 -13.80 8.26
CA TRP A 112 -23.60 -12.70 7.53
C TRP A 112 -24.93 -12.29 8.20
N ALA A 113 -25.20 -10.99 8.23
CA ALA A 113 -26.49 -10.44 8.62
C ALA A 113 -26.95 -9.44 7.56
N GLU A 114 -28.14 -9.67 7.02
CA GLU A 114 -28.78 -8.75 6.10
C GLU A 114 -29.13 -7.46 6.83
N LEU A 115 -28.87 -6.34 6.18
CA LEU A 115 -29.29 -5.03 6.60
C LEU A 115 -30.40 -4.58 5.65
N SER A 116 -31.32 -3.75 6.16
CA SER A 116 -32.29 -3.12 5.27
C SER A 116 -31.55 -2.37 4.17
N SER A 117 -32.05 -2.45 2.94
CA SER A 117 -31.55 -1.61 1.85
C SER A 117 -31.54 -0.15 2.31
N PRO A 118 -30.44 0.58 2.07
CA PRO A 118 -30.31 1.98 2.48
C PRO A 118 -31.36 2.89 1.84
#